data_AF-A0A2H5Z1C2-F1
#
_entry.id   AF-A0A2H5Z1C2-F1
#
_cell.length_a   1.000
_cell.length_b   1.000
_cell.length_c   1.000
_cell.angle_alpha   90.00
_cell.angle_beta   90.00
_cell.angle_gamma   90.00
#
_symmetry.space_group_name_H-M   'P 1'
#
loop_
_entity.id
_entity.type
_entity.pdbx_description
1 polymer ?
#
loop_
_entity_poly.entity_id
_entity_poly.type
_entity_poly.pdbx_seq_one_letter_code
_entity_poly.pdbx_strand_id
1 'polypeptide(L)' 'MLERADTSQHWLTVLEVAARARFGSERASDLTDELRLMAEAITRVFTEPLDFDDEPPVDVLSERPGNP' A
#
# COMPACT_ATOMS: atom_id res chain seq x y z
N MET A 1 18.98 -0.55 -6.37
CA MET A 1 18.15 -0.24 -5.18
C MET A 1 18.38 1.18 -4.65
N LEU A 2 19.61 1.74 -4.69
CA LEU A 2 19.88 3.12 -4.23
C LEU A 2 19.04 4.21 -4.94
N GLU A 3 18.98 4.20 -6.28
CA GLU A 3 18.28 5.24 -7.05
C GLU A 3 16.79 5.39 -6.69
N ARG A 4 16.13 4.30 -6.29
CA ARG A 4 14.71 4.30 -5.95
C ARG A 4 14.46 5.00 -4.62
N ALA A 5 15.34 4.79 -3.64
CA ALA A 5 15.26 5.43 -2.32
C ALA A 5 15.58 6.92 -2.42
N ASP A 6 16.57 7.29 -3.25
CA ASP A 6 16.91 8.69 -3.53
C ASP A 6 15.74 9.44 -4.20
N THR A 7 15.01 8.77 -5.10
CA THR A 7 13.88 9.36 -5.80
C THR A 7 12.67 9.59 -4.88
N SER A 8 12.31 8.62 -4.04
CA SER A 8 11.17 8.77 -3.12
C SER A 8 11.46 9.80 -2.03
N GLN A 9 12.67 9.85 -1.51
CA GLN A 9 13.08 10.86 -0.54
C GLN A 9 13.05 12.27 -1.13
N HIS A 10 13.51 12.44 -2.38
CA HIS A 10 13.39 13.71 -3.11
C HIS A 10 11.94 14.19 -3.21
N TRP A 11 11.01 13.33 -3.64
CA TRP A 11 9.61 13.70 -3.77
C TRP A 11 8.92 14.00 -2.44
N LEU A 12 9.22 13.24 -1.37
CA LEU A 12 8.72 13.54 -0.03
C LEU A 12 9.20 14.91 0.46
N THR A 13 10.46 15.27 0.22
CA THR A 13 10.97 16.60 0.55
C THR A 13 10.26 17.71 -0.23
N VAL A 14 10.01 17.53 -1.53
CA VAL A 14 9.25 18.51 -2.34
C VAL A 14 7.84 18.70 -1.80
N LEU A 15 7.16 17.60 -1.46
CA LEU A 15 5.79 17.62 -0.92
C LEU A 15 5.73 18.26 0.47
N GLU A 16 6.69 17.97 1.35
CA GLU A 16 6.77 18.58 2.68
C GLU A 16 6.96 20.10 2.59
N VAL A 17 7.85 20.58 1.71
CA VAL A 17 8.10 22.01 1.50
C VAL A 17 6.83 22.70 0.96
N ALA A 18 6.16 22.11 -0.02
CA ALA A 18 4.93 22.66 -0.58
C ALA A 18 3.78 22.68 0.46
N ALA A 19 3.63 21.60 1.23
CA ALA A 19 2.62 21.49 2.27
C ALA A 19 2.89 22.50 3.40
N ARG A 20 4.15 22.68 3.81
CA ARG A 20 4.53 23.65 4.85
C ARG A 20 4.22 25.07 4.43
N ALA A 21 4.48 25.43 3.17
CA ALA A 21 4.16 26.74 2.63
C ALA A 21 2.65 27.04 2.59
N ARG A 22 1.80 26.00 2.48
CA ARG A 22 0.35 26.17 2.34
C ARG A 22 -0.43 25.99 3.65
N PHE A 23 0.00 25.07 4.51
CA PHE A 23 -0.77 24.61 5.66
C PHE A 23 -0.06 24.81 7.01
N GLY A 24 1.19 25.28 7.00
CA GLY A 24 2.02 25.39 8.21
C GLY A 24 2.74 24.09 8.55
N SER A 25 3.66 24.16 9.51
CA SER A 25 4.62 23.08 9.80
C SER A 25 4.00 21.83 10.39
N GLU A 26 3.03 21.98 11.30
CA GLU A 26 2.38 20.87 11.99
C GLU A 26 1.56 20.03 11.00
N ARG A 27 0.63 20.67 10.29
CA ARG A 27 -0.20 20.03 9.27
C ARG A 27 0.60 19.39 8.13
N ALA A 28 1.72 20.00 7.75
CA ALA A 28 2.60 19.46 6.71
C ALA A 28 3.33 18.19 7.16
N SER A 29 3.72 18.11 8.44
CA SER A 29 4.34 16.90 9.00
C SER A 29 3.36 15.73 8.94
N ASP A 30 2.15 15.93 9.47
CA ASP A 30 1.09 14.90 9.49
C ASP A 30 0.79 14.36 8.08
N LEU A 31 0.62 15.26 7.11
CA LEU A 31 0.36 14.88 5.71
C LEU A 31 1.52 14.11 5.09
N THR A 32 2.76 14.50 5.38
CA THR A 32 3.94 13.84 4.80
C THR A 32 4.14 12.44 5.41
N ASP A 33 3.83 12.28 6.70
CA ASP A 33 3.89 10.99 7.39
C ASP A 33 2.79 10.03 6.88
N GLU A 34 1.56 10.51 6.70
CA GLU A 34 0.48 9.72 6.06
C GLU A 34 0.87 9.25 4.66
N LEU A 35 1.43 10.14 3.83
CA LEU A 35 1.89 9.80 2.48
C LEU A 35 3.02 8.76 2.49
N ARG A 36 3.94 8.83 3.47
CA ARG A 36 5.00 7.83 3.62
C ARG A 36 4.40 6.45 3.93
N LEU A 37 3.47 6.37 4.88
CA LEU A 37 2.80 5.12 5.25
C LEU A 37 2.02 4.52 4.08
N MET A 38 1.32 5.35 3.31
CA MET A 38 0.61 4.91 2.11
C MET A 38 1.58 4.36 1.05
N ALA A 39 2.70 5.04 0.81
CA ALA A 39 3.71 4.60 -0.16
C ALA A 39 4.36 3.27 0.25
N GLU A 40 4.61 3.07 1.54
CA GLU A 40 5.10 1.81 2.10
C GLU A 40 4.08 0.69 1.94
N ALA A 41 2.80 0.94 2.27
CA ALA A 41 1.73 -0.04 2.11
C ALA A 41 1.55 -0.46 0.64
N ILE A 42 1.58 0.50 -0.28
CA ILE A 42 1.51 0.23 -1.73
C ILE A 42 2.72 -0.59 -2.17
N THR A 43 3.93 -0.20 -1.75
CA THR A 43 5.15 -0.94 -2.07
C THR A 43 5.02 -2.39 -1.62
N ARG A 44 4.57 -2.60 -0.37
CA ARG A 44 4.34 -3.92 0.21
C ARG A 44 3.40 -4.77 -0.65
N VAL A 45 2.25 -4.25 -1.08
CA VAL A 45 1.31 -4.95 -1.98
C VAL A 45 1.97 -5.37 -3.30
N PHE A 46 2.87 -4.57 -3.84
CA PHE A 46 3.54 -4.87 -5.12
C PHE A 46 4.82 -5.72 -4.98
N THR A 47 5.38 -5.86 -3.77
CA THR A 47 6.63 -6.60 -3.54
C THR A 47 6.45 -7.90 -2.76
N GLU A 48 5.44 -8.00 -1.91
CA GLU A 48 5.09 -9.27 -1.29
C GLU A 48 4.41 -10.16 -2.36
N PRO A 49 4.82 -11.44 -2.49
CA PRO A 49 4.02 -12.41 -3.21
C PRO A 49 2.62 -12.36 -2.62
N LEU A 50 1.62 -12.11 -3.45
CA LEU A 50 0.24 -12.27 -3.03
C LEU A 50 0.07 -13.74 -2.63
N ASP A 51 0.04 -13.98 -1.32
CA ASP A 51 -0.21 -15.30 -0.78
C ASP A 51 -1.68 -15.62 -1.04
N PHE A 52 -1.92 -16.27 -2.17
CA PHE A 52 -3.22 -16.81 -2.55
C PHE A 52 -3.38 -18.26 -2.07
N ASP A 53 -2.55 -18.74 -1.13
CA ASP A 53 -2.72 -20.07 -0.51
C ASP A 53 -3.86 -20.12 0.54
N ASP A 54 -4.65 -19.06 0.67
CA ASP A 54 -5.99 -19.18 1.24
C ASP A 54 -6.83 -20.05 0.29
N GLU A 55 -6.82 -21.35 0.61
CA GLU A 55 -7.73 -22.39 0.17
C GLU A 55 -9.05 -21.76 -0.32
N PRO A 56 -9.44 -21.97 -1.59
CA PRO A 56 -10.72 -21.44 -2.06
C PRO A 56 -11.79 -21.89 -1.06
N PRO A 57 -12.78 -21.06 -0.68
CA PRO A 57 -13.85 -21.50 0.20
C PRO A 57 -14.73 -22.47 -0.59
N VAL A 58 -14.22 -23.67 -0.85
CA VAL A 58 -14.94 -24.78 -1.44
C VAL A 58 -15.51 -25.52 -0.27
N ASP A 59 -16.67 -25.06 0.15
CA ASP A 59 -17.69 -25.99 0.59
C ASP A 59 -18.86 -25.89 -0.41
N VAL A 60 -18.58 -26.24 -1.67
CA VAL A 60 -19.64 -26.55 -2.63
C VAL A 60 -19.98 -28.03 -2.44
N LEU A 61 -20.55 -28.35 -1.27
CA LEU A 61 -21.33 -29.57 -1.11
C LEU A 61 -22.56 -29.43 -2.01
N SER A 62 -22.42 -29.94 -3.23
CA SER A 62 -23.55 -30.42 -3.99
C SER A 62 -23.16 -31.77 -4.57
N GLU A 63 -22.95 -32.73 -3.66
CA GLU A 63 -23.34 -34.10 -3.95
C GLU A 63 -24.80 -34.06 -4.39
N ARG A 64 -25.03 -34.05 -5.70
CA ARG A 64 -26.36 -34.25 -6.24
C ARG A 64 -26.67 -35.72 -5.98
N PRO A 65 -27.63 -36.06 -5.11
CA PRO A 65 -27.95 -37.46 -4.87
C PRO A 65 -28.51 -38.05 -6.16
N GLY A 66 -27.98 -39.22 -6.50
CA GLY A 66 -28.47 -40.22 -7.45
C GLY A 66 -29.44 -39.78 -8.53
N ASN A 67 -29.01 -39.90 -9.79
CA ASN A 67 -29.94 -40.26 -10.85
C ASN A 67 -29.55 -41.67 -11.33
N PRO A 68 -30.42 -42.69 -11.20
CA PRO A 68 -30.25 -43.93 -11.95
C PRO A 68 -30.40 -43.70 -13.46
#